data_AF-A0A7I9XPK2-F1
#
_entry.id   AF-A0A7I9XPK2-F1
#
_cell.length_a   1.000
_cell.length_b   1.000
_cell.length_c   1.000
_cell.angle_alpha   90.00
_cell.angle_beta   90.00
_cell.angle_gamma   90.00
#
_symmetry.space_group_name_H-M   'P 1'
#
loop_
_entity.id
_entity.type
_entity.pdbx_description
1 polymer ?
#
loop_
_entity_poly.entity_id
_entity_poly.type
_entity_poly.pdbx_seq_one_letter_code
_entity_poly.pdbx_strand_id
1 'polypeptide(L)'
;MTSPQRIIVRATVTETGDLLLCTIGRSLLFGVPEDAITPGMEYPKEWHQAGARRVKEAGAHGHVGLVAVLGYWCEQEYPDAELVLIEWES
;
A
#
# COMPACT_ATOMS: atom_id res chain seq x y z
N MET A 1 -16.68 -8.76 21.96
CA MET A 1 -16.02 -7.88 20.98
C MET A 1 -15.19 -8.77 20.07
N THR A 2 -15.53 -8.85 18.79
CA THR A 2 -14.67 -9.48 17.78
C THR A 2 -13.46 -8.58 17.56
N SER A 3 -12.25 -9.17 17.49
CA SER A 3 -11.05 -8.41 17.13
C SER A 3 -11.23 -7.80 15.75
N PRO A 4 -10.76 -6.55 15.53
CA PRO A 4 -10.84 -5.92 14.22
C PRO A 4 -10.05 -6.74 13.20
N GLN A 5 -10.51 -6.73 11.95
CA GLN A 5 -9.74 -7.27 10.84
C GLN A 5 -8.43 -6.50 10.73
N ARG A 6 -7.34 -7.17 10.36
CA ARG A 6 -6.03 -6.52 10.17
C ARG A 6 -5.58 -6.65 8.73
N ILE A 7 -5.23 -5.53 8.13
CA ILE A 7 -4.54 -5.46 6.85
C ILE A 7 -3.05 -5.36 7.14
N ILE A 8 -2.32 -6.45 6.96
CA ILE A 8 -0.89 -6.50 7.29
C ILE A 8 -0.09 -6.19 6.04
N VAL A 9 0.55 -5.02 6.01
CA VAL A 9 1.48 -4.64 4.94
C VAL A 9 2.91 -4.85 5.45
N ARG A 10 3.67 -5.69 4.77
CA ARG A 10 5.13 -5.76 4.92
C ARG A 10 5.81 -4.83 3.93
N ALA A 11 6.76 -4.06 4.43
CA ALA A 11 7.64 -3.18 3.67
C ALA A 11 9.09 -3.55 3.98
N THR A 12 9.88 -3.84 2.94
CA THR A 12 11.33 -4.04 3.08
C THR A 12 12.05 -2.81 2.54
N VAL A 13 12.90 -2.20 3.35
CA VAL A 13 13.80 -1.14 2.89
C VAL A 13 15.07 -1.81 2.38
N THR A 14 15.38 -1.62 1.11
CA THR A 14 16.61 -2.15 0.50
C THR A 14 17.82 -1.33 0.93
N GLU A 15 19.02 -1.87 0.71
CA GLU A 15 20.29 -1.15 0.94
C GLU A 15 20.37 0.18 0.16
N THR A 16 19.67 0.29 -0.97
CA THR A 16 19.58 1.52 -1.79
C THR A 16 18.56 2.53 -1.26
N GLY A 17 17.83 2.20 -0.19
CA GLY A 17 16.74 3.01 0.35
C GLY A 17 15.43 2.87 -0.42
N ASP A 18 15.34 1.92 -1.36
CA ASP A 18 14.09 1.63 -2.06
C ASP A 18 13.17 0.82 -1.16
N LEU A 19 11.87 1.00 -1.36
CA LEU A 19 10.86 0.38 -0.51
C LEU A 19 10.10 -0.70 -1.29
N LEU A 20 10.26 -1.95 -0.87
CA LEU A 20 9.61 -3.11 -1.44
C LEU A 20 8.37 -3.47 -0.63
N LEU A 21 7.21 -3.17 -1.20
CA LEU A 21 5.92 -3.57 -0.62
C LEU A 21 5.60 -5.03 -0.96
N CYS A 22 4.98 -5.73 -0.03
CA CYS A 22 4.28 -6.99 -0.30
C CYS A 22 3.03 -6.77 -1.19
N THR A 23 2.43 -7.86 -1.66
CA THR A 23 1.30 -7.85 -2.61
C THR A 23 0.14 -6.97 -2.16
N ILE A 24 -0.33 -7.11 -0.92
CA ILE A 24 -1.41 -6.28 -0.38
C ILE A 24 -1.03 -4.79 -0.27
N GLY A 25 0.22 -4.46 0.05
CA GLY A 25 0.71 -3.07 0.02
C GLY A 25 0.72 -2.48 -1.38
N ARG A 26 1.10 -3.28 -2.39
CA ARG A 26 1.03 -2.88 -3.80
C ARG A 26 -0.41 -2.75 -4.30
N SER A 27 -1.29 -3.63 -3.85
CA SER A 27 -2.73 -3.57 -4.13
C SER A 27 -3.34 -2.24 -3.65
N LEU A 28 -3.08 -1.86 -2.39
CA LEU A 28 -3.52 -0.57 -1.84
C LEU A 28 -2.92 0.63 -2.60
N LEU A 29 -1.63 0.55 -2.93
CA LEU A 29 -0.92 1.62 -3.63
C LEU A 29 -1.47 1.84 -5.04
N PHE A 30 -1.66 0.77 -5.81
CA PHE A 30 -2.13 0.86 -7.19
C PHE A 30 -3.66 0.93 -7.31
N GLY A 31 -4.41 0.54 -6.28
CA GLY A 31 -5.86 0.41 -6.34
C GLY A 31 -6.29 -0.73 -7.26
N VAL A 32 -5.58 -1.86 -7.21
CA VAL A 32 -5.85 -3.05 -8.03
C VAL A 32 -6.05 -4.27 -7.13
N PRO A 33 -6.85 -5.27 -7.55
CA PRO A 33 -7.01 -6.50 -6.79
C PRO A 33 -5.69 -7.20 -6.48
N GLU A 34 -5.56 -7.78 -5.28
CA GLU A 34 -4.33 -8.48 -4.86
C GLU A 34 -4.00 -9.66 -5.78
N ASP A 35 -5.03 -10.38 -6.25
CA ASP A 35 -4.90 -11.54 -7.15
C ASP A 35 -4.42 -11.17 -8.56
N ALA A 36 -4.47 -9.88 -8.93
CA ALA A 36 -3.87 -9.38 -10.17
C ALA A 36 -2.34 -9.23 -10.06
N ILE A 37 -1.78 -9.20 -8.85
CA ILE A 37 -0.37 -8.90 -8.61
C ILE A 37 0.42 -10.20 -8.42
N THR A 38 1.18 -10.58 -9.44
CA THR A 38 2.10 -11.73 -9.37
C THR A 38 3.51 -11.28 -8.97
N PRO A 39 4.19 -11.98 -8.04
CA PRO A 39 5.59 -11.67 -7.72
C PRO A 39 6.50 -11.71 -8.96
N GLY A 40 7.35 -10.70 -9.12
CA GLY A 40 8.32 -10.61 -10.22
C GLY A 40 7.74 -10.14 -11.57
N MET A 41 6.45 -9.83 -11.64
CA MET A 41 5.88 -9.24 -12.85
C MET A 41 6.35 -7.79 -13.04
N GLU A 42 6.47 -7.37 -14.30
CA GLU A 42 6.54 -5.95 -14.64
C GLU A 42 5.14 -5.35 -14.55
N TYR A 43 5.01 -4.18 -13.93
CA TYR A 43 3.70 -3.55 -13.75
C TYR A 43 3.29 -2.75 -14.98
N PRO A 44 2.02 -2.86 -15.41
CA PRO A 44 1.49 -2.01 -16.46
C PRO A 44 1.66 -0.53 -16.13
N LYS A 45 1.95 0.28 -17.16
CA LYS A 45 2.10 1.74 -17.02
C LYS A 45 0.88 2.39 -16.35
N GLU A 46 -0.31 1.89 -16.63
CA GLU A 46 -1.56 2.40 -16.05
C GLU A 46 -1.64 2.20 -14.53
N TRP A 47 -1.01 1.16 -13.97
CA TRP A 47 -0.95 0.94 -12.53
C TRP A 47 -0.03 1.96 -11.86
N HIS A 48 1.12 2.26 -12.46
CA HIS A 48 1.98 3.36 -11.98
C HIS A 48 1.26 4.70 -12.00
N GLN A 49 0.49 4.98 -13.05
CA GLN A 49 -0.32 6.19 -13.14
C GLN A 49 -1.45 6.20 -12.09
N ALA A 50 -2.09 5.06 -11.84
CA ALA A 50 -3.10 4.91 -10.79
C ALA A 50 -2.48 5.17 -9.40
N GLY A 51 -1.33 4.57 -9.11
CA GLY A 51 -0.60 4.82 -7.87
C GLY A 51 -0.22 6.29 -7.69
N ALA A 52 0.27 6.95 -8.74
CA ALA A 52 0.56 8.39 -8.69
C ALA A 52 -0.69 9.24 -8.40
N ARG A 53 -1.85 8.89 -8.99
CA ARG A 53 -3.12 9.57 -8.68
C ARG A 53 -3.53 9.36 -7.22
N ARG A 54 -3.43 8.12 -6.72
CA ARG A 54 -3.79 7.75 -5.35
C ARG A 54 -2.90 8.42 -4.31
N VAL A 55 -1.60 8.55 -4.58
CA VAL A 55 -0.66 9.33 -3.74
C VAL A 55 -1.07 10.80 -3.73
N LYS A 56 -1.38 11.38 -4.90
CA LYS A 56 -1.80 12.79 -4.99
C LYS A 56 -3.10 13.05 -4.24
N GLU A 57 -4.07 12.15 -4.35
CA GLU A 57 -5.36 12.22 -3.67
C GLU A 57 -5.18 12.17 -2.15
N ALA A 58 -4.50 11.15 -1.62
CA ALA A 58 -4.16 11.05 -0.20
C ALA A 58 -3.43 12.31 0.30
N GLY A 59 -2.48 12.83 -0.48
CA GLY A 59 -1.76 14.08 -0.19
C GLY A 59 -2.68 15.30 -0.11
N ALA A 60 -3.72 15.39 -0.96
CA ALA A 60 -4.72 16.45 -0.90
C ALA A 60 -5.58 16.38 0.39
N HIS A 61 -5.66 15.20 1.00
CA HIS A 61 -6.28 14.97 2.31
C HIS A 61 -5.30 15.10 3.49
N GLY A 62 -4.06 15.54 3.26
CA GLY A 62 -3.05 15.74 4.32
C GLY A 62 -2.22 14.50 4.65
N HIS A 63 -2.39 13.39 3.92
CA HIS A 63 -1.62 12.17 4.13
C HIS A 63 -0.37 12.18 3.25
N VAL A 64 0.77 12.54 3.85
CA VAL A 64 2.07 12.66 3.16
C VAL A 64 3.01 11.54 3.58
N GLY A 65 3.71 10.97 2.60
CA GLY A 65 4.60 9.82 2.81
C GLY A 65 3.87 8.48 2.65
N LEU A 66 4.62 7.43 2.32
CA LEU A 66 4.05 6.15 1.89
C LEU A 66 3.13 5.53 2.96
N VAL A 67 3.56 5.54 4.23
CA VAL A 67 2.79 4.98 5.34
C VAL A 67 1.43 5.66 5.47
N ALA A 68 1.40 7.00 5.43
CA ALA A 68 0.17 7.77 5.52
C ALA A 68 -0.76 7.53 4.32
N VAL A 69 -0.19 7.39 3.12
CA VAL A 69 -0.96 7.07 1.89
C VAL A 69 -1.61 5.68 2.01
N LEU A 70 -0.86 4.67 2.48
CA LEU A 70 -1.40 3.32 2.68
C LEU A 70 -2.48 3.32 3.77
N GLY A 71 -2.28 4.08 4.85
CA GLY A 71 -3.29 4.27 5.90
C GLY A 71 -4.58 4.86 5.37
N TYR A 72 -4.49 5.96 4.63
CA TYR A 72 -5.65 6.61 4.00
C TYR A 72 -6.47 5.63 3.14
N TRP A 73 -5.80 4.90 2.24
CA TRP A 73 -6.52 3.97 1.35
C TRP A 73 -7.02 2.72 2.08
N CYS A 74 -6.34 2.27 3.14
CA CYS A 74 -6.85 1.21 4.00
C CYS A 74 -8.17 1.64 4.67
N GLU A 75 -8.25 2.87 5.19
CA GLU A 75 -9.48 3.41 5.79
C GLU A 75 -10.63 3.52 4.76
N GLN A 76 -10.34 3.88 3.51
CA GLN A 76 -11.36 4.00 2.46
C GLN A 76 -11.88 2.63 1.99
N GLU A 77 -11.01 1.64 1.82
CA GLU A 77 -11.37 0.34 1.23
C GLU A 77 -11.76 -0.71 2.28
N TYR A 78 -11.27 -0.55 3.52
CA TYR A 78 -11.47 -1.47 4.64
C TYR A 78 -11.80 -0.68 5.92
N PRO A 79 -12.99 -0.05 6.00
CA PRO A 79 -13.32 0.90 7.08
C PRO A 79 -13.34 0.29 8.49
N ASP A 80 -13.49 -1.03 8.60
CA ASP A 80 -13.48 -1.76 9.88
C ASP A 80 -12.12 -2.45 10.17
N ALA A 81 -11.12 -2.21 9.33
CA ALA A 81 -9.82 -2.85 9.44
C ALA A 81 -8.72 -1.91 9.96
N GLU A 82 -7.79 -2.50 10.70
CA GLU A 82 -6.58 -1.83 11.17
C GLU A 82 -5.42 -2.12 10.20
N LEU A 83 -4.78 -1.05 9.70
CA LEU A 83 -3.53 -1.20 8.95
C LEU A 83 -2.38 -1.49 9.92
N VAL A 84 -1.69 -2.61 9.72
CA VAL A 84 -0.46 -2.94 10.43
C VAL A 84 0.69 -2.92 9.43
N LEU A 85 1.56 -1.92 9.55
CA LEU A 85 2.79 -1.84 8.77
C LEU A 85 3.93 -2.53 9.53
N ILE A 86 4.56 -3.51 8.88
CA ILE A 86 5.75 -4.19 9.38
C ILE A 86 6.90 -3.79 8.48
N GLU A 87 7.80 -2.97 9.00
CA GLU A 87 9.02 -2.54 8.33
C GLU A 87 10.16 -3.51 8.66
N TRP A 88 10.91 -3.91 7.63
CA TRP A 88 12.10 -4.74 7.75
C TRP A 88 13.26 -4.09 7.02
N GLU A 89 14.38 -3.90 7.72
CA GLU A 89 15.65 -3.49 7.10
C GLU A 89 16.40 -4.73 6.64
N SER A 90 16.67 -4.83 5.33
CA SER A 90 17.47 -5.92 4.75
C SER A 90 18.96 -5.61 4.78
#